data_AF-A0A231HAJ7-F1
#
_entry.id   AF-A0A231HAJ7-F1
#
_cell.length_a   1.000
_cell.length_b   1.000
_cell.length_c   1.000
_cell.angle_alpha   90.00
_cell.angle_beta   90.00
_cell.angle_gamma   90.00
#
_symmetry.space_group_name_H-M   'P 1'
#
loop_
_entity.id
_entity.type
_entity.pdbx_description
1 polymer ?
#
loop_
_entity_poly.entity_id
_entity_poly.type
_entity_poly.pdbx_seq_one_letter_code
_entity_poly.pdbx_strand_id
1 'polypeptide(L)'
;MSIADIERVRPERLRCRQLRMLAVVTNESGCRDATQVLLERAYRRWSGRPDCDHFPPVQRWQAIEPGYLDGAELLPGSLIGAAAAGHRPRIRDLSLGVQAALVLHSGCPAHVEETVLPGAGRGALAQGSRRGLFISVYGLPEDDMTLAESVLAGYAGLGALTVVERFSRWLPDKASHPTVSVPARAARTDPRAVA
;
A
#
# COMPACT_ATOMS: atom_id res chain seq x y z
N MET A 1 46.39 9.69 -11.09
CA MET A 1 45.12 9.04 -10.72
C MET A 1 44.82 9.42 -9.29
N SER A 2 43.76 10.20 -9.08
CA SER A 2 43.37 10.74 -7.77
C SER A 2 42.52 9.72 -7.01
N ILE A 3 42.64 9.69 -5.68
CA ILE A 3 41.78 8.92 -4.76
C ILE A 3 40.30 9.38 -4.84
N ALA A 4 40.02 10.49 -5.55
CA ALA A 4 38.67 11.03 -5.75
C ALA A 4 37.79 10.24 -6.74
N ASP A 5 38.33 9.30 -7.53
CA ASP A 5 37.57 8.60 -8.58
C ASP A 5 36.96 7.26 -8.12
N ILE A 6 36.95 6.99 -6.82
CA ILE A 6 36.24 5.85 -6.20
C ILE A 6 35.17 6.39 -5.25
N GLU A 7 34.44 7.41 -5.67
CA GLU A 7 33.03 7.50 -5.31
C GLU A 7 32.32 6.34 -6.01
N ARG A 8 32.46 5.14 -5.42
CA ARG A 8 31.50 4.06 -5.56
C ARG A 8 30.13 4.71 -5.47
N VAL A 9 29.43 4.74 -6.61
CA VAL A 9 28.02 5.09 -6.73
C VAL A 9 27.33 4.40 -5.56
N ARG A 10 27.07 5.14 -4.50
CA ARG A 10 26.17 4.68 -3.44
C ARG A 10 24.85 4.49 -4.18
N PRO A 11 24.19 3.32 -4.09
CA PRO A 11 22.83 3.25 -4.59
C PRO A 11 22.09 4.41 -3.95
N GLU A 12 21.49 5.27 -4.77
CA GLU A 12 20.71 6.40 -4.30
C GLU A 12 19.73 5.85 -3.27
N ARG A 13 19.87 6.29 -2.01
CA ARG A 13 19.06 5.78 -0.91
C ARG A 13 17.59 5.91 -1.29
N LEU A 14 16.85 4.80 -1.29
CA LEU A 14 15.44 4.81 -1.67
C LEU A 14 14.65 5.65 -0.65
N ARG A 15 14.23 6.85 -1.05
CA ARG A 15 13.45 7.77 -0.20
C ARG A 15 11.97 7.47 -0.33
N CYS A 16 11.51 6.40 0.30
CA CYS A 16 10.09 6.05 0.32
C CYS A 16 9.37 6.70 1.52
N ARG A 17 8.32 7.47 1.26
CA ARG A 17 7.41 8.02 2.26
C ARG A 17 6.21 7.09 2.42
N GLN A 18 5.87 6.77 3.67
CA GLN A 18 4.64 6.08 4.02
C GLN A 18 3.67 7.06 4.69
N LEU A 19 2.47 7.21 4.13
CA LEU A 19 1.31 7.80 4.77
C LEU A 19 0.49 6.67 5.42
N ARG A 20 0.18 6.79 6.71
CA ARG A 20 -0.74 5.88 7.41
C ARG A 20 -1.95 6.67 7.89
N MET A 21 -3.13 6.09 7.69
CA MET A 21 -4.41 6.66 8.08
C MET A 21 -5.26 5.58 8.72
N LEU A 22 -5.79 5.88 9.90
CA LEU A 22 -6.86 5.11 10.51
C LEU A 22 -8.17 5.87 10.33
N ALA A 23 -9.15 5.23 9.71
CA ALA A 23 -10.46 5.81 9.49
C ALA A 23 -11.58 4.90 10.01
N VAL A 24 -12.64 5.49 10.55
CA VAL A 24 -13.90 4.81 10.88
C VAL A 24 -14.79 4.84 9.64
N VAL A 25 -15.39 3.71 9.28
CA VAL A 25 -16.45 3.67 8.28
C VAL A 25 -17.75 4.15 8.91
N THR A 26 -18.15 5.39 8.59
CA THR A 26 -19.34 6.04 9.16
C THR A 26 -20.61 5.72 8.38
N ASN A 27 -20.48 5.49 7.07
CA ASN A 27 -21.56 5.10 6.19
C ASN A 27 -21.04 4.05 5.20
N GLU A 28 -21.32 2.77 5.47
CA GLU A 28 -20.80 1.67 4.66
C GLU A 28 -21.34 1.68 3.23
N SER A 29 -22.65 1.91 3.03
CA SER A 29 -23.23 1.96 1.68
C SER A 29 -22.66 3.13 0.89
N GLY A 30 -22.57 4.31 1.49
CA GLY A 30 -21.94 5.48 0.86
C GLY A 30 -20.46 5.24 0.50
N CYS A 31 -19.73 4.50 1.35
CA CYS A 31 -18.34 4.13 1.06
C CYS A 31 -18.25 3.15 -0.12
N ARG A 32 -19.15 2.16 -0.20
CA ARG A 32 -19.23 1.23 -1.33
C ARG A 32 -19.61 1.95 -2.63
N ASP A 33 -20.59 2.83 -2.60
CA ASP A 33 -21.02 3.60 -3.77
C ASP A 33 -19.89 4.52 -4.28
N ALA A 34 -19.24 5.26 -3.37
CA ALA A 34 -18.09 6.10 -3.72
C ALA A 34 -16.94 5.27 -4.32
N THR A 35 -16.67 4.10 -3.73
CA THR A 35 -15.65 3.15 -4.22
C THR A 35 -16.00 2.68 -5.63
N GLN A 36 -17.25 2.27 -5.87
CA GLN A 36 -17.70 1.84 -7.18
C GLN A 36 -17.52 2.93 -8.23
N VAL A 37 -17.95 4.17 -7.93
CA VAL A 37 -17.79 5.30 -8.84
C VAL A 37 -16.32 5.58 -9.16
N LEU A 38 -15.44 5.54 -8.16
CA LEU A 38 -14.01 5.75 -8.34
C LEU A 38 -13.38 4.65 -9.21
N LEU A 39 -13.75 3.39 -8.97
CA LEU A 39 -13.27 2.25 -9.75
C LEU A 39 -13.77 2.31 -11.19
N GLU A 40 -15.04 2.63 -11.42
CA GLU A 40 -15.59 2.79 -12.77
C GLU A 40 -14.84 3.86 -13.56
N ARG A 41 -14.54 5.01 -12.93
CA ARG A 41 -13.75 6.08 -13.55
C ARG A 41 -12.32 5.64 -13.84
N ALA A 42 -11.68 4.95 -12.90
CA ALA A 42 -10.34 4.40 -13.08
C ALA A 42 -10.30 3.37 -14.23
N TYR A 43 -11.25 2.44 -14.29
CA TYR A 43 -11.31 1.46 -15.37
C TYR A 43 -11.55 2.13 -16.72
N ARG A 44 -12.39 3.16 -16.81
CA ARG A 44 -12.56 3.94 -18.05
C ARG A 44 -11.28 4.66 -18.47
N ARG A 45 -10.52 5.19 -17.51
CA ARG A 45 -9.23 5.87 -17.77
C ARG A 45 -8.21 4.91 -18.39
N TRP A 46 -8.11 3.70 -17.84
CA TRP A 46 -7.05 2.75 -18.21
C TRP A 46 -7.44 1.82 -19.35
N SER A 47 -8.72 1.48 -19.51
CA SER A 47 -9.16 0.49 -20.51
C SER A 47 -8.66 0.83 -21.92
N GLY A 48 -7.97 -0.14 -22.54
CA GLY A 48 -7.45 -0.01 -23.89
C GLY A 48 -6.24 0.90 -24.04
N ARG A 49 -5.55 1.26 -22.92
CA ARG A 49 -4.32 2.06 -22.94
C ARG A 49 -3.09 1.17 -23.12
N PRO A 50 -2.51 1.05 -24.32
CA PRO A 50 -1.34 0.19 -24.57
C PRO A 50 -0.06 0.77 -23.95
N ASP A 51 -0.06 2.06 -23.61
CA ASP A 51 1.04 2.81 -23.01
C ASP A 51 1.09 2.72 -21.48
N CYS A 52 0.31 1.83 -20.86
CA CYS A 52 0.16 1.79 -19.39
C CYS A 52 1.46 1.41 -18.65
N ASP A 53 2.33 0.65 -19.30
CA ASP A 53 3.67 0.29 -18.85
C ASP A 53 4.67 1.47 -18.89
N HIS A 54 4.38 2.50 -19.68
CA HIS A 54 5.13 3.76 -19.72
C HIS A 54 4.64 4.78 -18.68
N PHE A 55 3.59 4.45 -17.92
CA PHE A 55 3.11 5.32 -16.86
C PHE A 55 4.20 5.44 -15.77
N PRO A 56 4.71 6.65 -15.46
CA PRO A 56 5.91 6.78 -14.64
C PRO A 56 5.84 6.11 -13.26
N PRO A 57 4.71 6.16 -12.51
CA PRO A 57 4.60 5.38 -11.26
C PRO A 57 4.77 3.87 -11.47
N VAL A 58 4.24 3.28 -12.54
CA VAL A 58 4.39 1.85 -12.81
C VAL A 58 5.87 1.50 -13.01
N GLN A 59 6.59 2.27 -13.83
CA GLN A 59 8.02 2.05 -14.07
C GLN A 59 8.84 2.18 -12.80
N ARG A 60 8.58 3.23 -12.01
CA ARG A 60 9.30 3.46 -10.74
C ARG A 60 9.09 2.33 -9.75
N TRP A 61 7.84 1.90 -9.56
CA TRP A 61 7.53 0.84 -8.59
C TRP A 61 7.97 -0.55 -9.05
N GLN A 62 7.99 -0.82 -10.36
CA GLN A 62 8.59 -2.05 -10.92
C GLN A 62 10.12 -2.12 -10.76
N ALA A 63 10.79 -0.97 -10.66
CA ALA A 63 12.23 -0.91 -10.41
C ALA A 63 12.60 -1.16 -8.93
N ILE A 64 11.61 -1.22 -8.03
CA ILE A 64 11.84 -1.54 -6.61
C ILE A 64 11.96 -3.05 -6.43
N GLU A 65 12.93 -3.47 -5.62
CA GLU A 65 13.14 -4.86 -5.24
C GLU A 65 11.83 -5.48 -4.72
N PRO A 66 11.39 -6.63 -5.28
CA PRO A 66 10.23 -7.35 -4.78
C PRO A 66 10.36 -7.69 -3.29
N GLY A 67 9.26 -7.52 -2.56
CA GLY A 67 9.21 -7.67 -1.12
C GLY A 67 9.65 -6.43 -0.34
N TYR A 68 10.01 -5.29 -0.97
CA TYR A 68 10.33 -4.06 -0.24
C TYR A 68 9.14 -3.57 0.61
N LEU A 69 7.91 -3.65 0.09
CA LEU A 69 6.67 -3.31 0.79
C LEU A 69 5.75 -4.54 0.95
N ASP A 70 6.34 -5.71 1.18
CA ASP A 70 5.62 -6.98 1.33
C ASP A 70 4.70 -7.29 0.12
N GLY A 71 5.13 -6.88 -1.08
CA GLY A 71 4.42 -7.10 -2.34
C GLY A 71 3.56 -5.92 -2.79
N ALA A 72 3.36 -4.89 -1.96
CA ALA A 72 2.55 -3.74 -2.34
C ALA A 72 3.14 -2.96 -3.54
N GLU A 73 4.47 -2.98 -3.71
CA GLU A 73 5.16 -2.38 -4.85
C GLU A 73 4.73 -2.96 -6.22
N LEU A 74 4.16 -4.18 -6.24
CA LEU A 74 3.66 -4.81 -7.46
C LEU A 74 2.23 -4.38 -7.83
N LEU A 75 1.51 -3.72 -6.92
CA LEU A 75 0.10 -3.37 -7.10
C LEU A 75 -0.14 -2.36 -8.24
N PRO A 76 0.65 -1.29 -8.41
CA PRO A 76 0.45 -0.37 -9.54
C PRO A 76 0.51 -1.09 -10.87
N GLY A 77 1.57 -1.86 -11.13
CA GLY A 77 1.74 -2.61 -12.38
C GLY A 77 0.64 -3.64 -12.61
N SER A 78 0.28 -4.42 -11.58
CA SER A 78 -0.74 -5.47 -11.71
C SER A 78 -2.15 -4.90 -11.92
N LEU A 79 -2.57 -3.90 -11.14
CA LEU A 79 -3.92 -3.34 -11.23
C LEU A 79 -4.11 -2.46 -12.46
N ILE A 80 -3.12 -1.61 -12.79
CA ILE A 80 -3.20 -0.75 -13.97
C ILE A 80 -3.10 -1.60 -15.24
N GLY A 81 -2.19 -2.57 -15.29
CA GLY A 81 -2.08 -3.50 -16.42
C GLY A 81 -3.35 -4.32 -16.63
N ALA A 82 -3.95 -4.85 -15.55
CA ALA A 82 -5.22 -5.57 -15.64
C ALA A 82 -6.36 -4.67 -16.15
N ALA A 83 -6.49 -3.46 -15.61
CA ALA A 83 -7.49 -2.48 -16.05
C ALA A 83 -7.29 -2.09 -17.52
N ALA A 84 -6.04 -1.91 -17.96
CA ALA A 84 -5.71 -1.61 -19.36
C ALA A 84 -6.08 -2.74 -20.31
N ALA A 85 -5.85 -3.98 -19.90
CA ALA A 85 -6.30 -5.18 -20.60
C ALA A 85 -7.83 -5.41 -20.53
N GLY A 86 -8.60 -4.50 -19.95
CA GLY A 86 -10.06 -4.58 -19.85
C GLY A 86 -10.57 -5.49 -18.72
N HIS A 87 -9.68 -6.02 -17.88
CA HIS A 87 -10.07 -6.86 -16.74
C HIS A 87 -10.61 -5.98 -15.61
N ARG A 88 -11.74 -6.41 -15.04
CA ARG A 88 -12.36 -5.75 -13.88
C ARG A 88 -12.54 -6.77 -12.76
N PRO A 89 -11.65 -6.78 -11.76
CA PRO A 89 -11.79 -7.65 -10.61
C PRO A 89 -13.16 -7.49 -9.95
N ARG A 90 -13.77 -8.60 -9.56
CA ARG A 90 -14.98 -8.58 -8.71
C ARG A 90 -14.56 -8.21 -7.30
N ILE A 91 -14.68 -6.94 -6.96
CA ILE A 91 -14.37 -6.44 -5.63
C ILE A 91 -15.57 -6.66 -4.72
N ARG A 92 -15.43 -7.58 -3.76
CA ARG A 92 -16.47 -7.88 -2.75
C ARG A 92 -16.21 -7.12 -1.44
N ASP A 93 -14.94 -6.98 -1.11
CA ASP A 93 -14.50 -6.40 0.15
C ASP A 93 -14.24 -4.90 -0.01
N LEU A 94 -14.67 -4.12 0.98
CA LEU A 94 -14.56 -2.67 0.93
C LEU A 94 -13.09 -2.25 0.93
N SER A 95 -12.26 -2.92 1.74
CA SER A 95 -10.82 -2.70 1.80
C SER A 95 -10.15 -2.85 0.44
N LEU A 96 -10.39 -3.96 -0.26
CA LEU A 96 -9.86 -4.22 -1.59
C LEU A 96 -10.32 -3.17 -2.60
N GLY A 97 -11.55 -2.69 -2.48
CA GLY A 97 -12.09 -1.63 -3.35
C GLY A 97 -11.40 -0.30 -3.13
N VAL A 98 -11.26 0.12 -1.88
CA VAL A 98 -10.55 1.35 -1.52
C VAL A 98 -9.08 1.26 -1.95
N GLN A 99 -8.42 0.12 -1.73
CA GLN A 99 -7.05 -0.13 -2.17
C GLN A 99 -6.92 0.02 -3.68
N ALA A 100 -7.77 -0.66 -4.45
CA ALA A 100 -7.74 -0.58 -5.90
C ALA A 100 -8.03 0.84 -6.42
N ALA A 101 -8.98 1.55 -5.80
CA ALA A 101 -9.26 2.94 -6.15
C ALA A 101 -8.03 3.84 -5.90
N LEU A 102 -7.35 3.70 -4.76
CA LEU A 102 -6.14 4.48 -4.45
C LEU A 102 -5.03 4.22 -5.48
N VAL A 103 -4.73 2.95 -5.75
CA VAL A 103 -3.65 2.56 -6.66
C VAL A 103 -3.97 2.99 -8.09
N LEU A 104 -5.19 2.74 -8.59
CA LEU A 104 -5.54 3.04 -9.97
C LEU A 104 -5.60 4.55 -10.26
N HIS A 105 -5.90 5.38 -9.27
CA HIS A 105 -5.93 6.84 -9.45
C HIS A 105 -4.55 7.47 -9.25
N SER A 106 -3.82 7.10 -8.20
CA SER A 106 -2.55 7.74 -7.85
C SER A 106 -1.30 7.08 -8.45
N GLY A 107 -1.40 5.80 -8.84
CA GLY A 107 -0.23 4.99 -9.19
C GLY A 107 0.65 4.61 -7.99
N CYS A 108 0.31 5.06 -6.78
CA CYS A 108 1.04 4.75 -5.56
C CYS A 108 0.59 3.38 -5.01
N PRO A 109 1.52 2.52 -4.55
CA PRO A 109 1.21 1.35 -3.75
C PRO A 109 0.36 1.72 -2.53
N ALA A 110 -0.65 0.90 -2.26
CA ALA A 110 -1.48 1.05 -1.08
C ALA A 110 -1.82 -0.30 -0.47
N HIS A 111 -1.92 -0.34 0.85
CA HIS A 111 -2.48 -1.43 1.61
C HIS A 111 -3.68 -0.93 2.39
N VAL A 112 -4.80 -1.66 2.34
CA VAL A 112 -5.99 -1.34 3.11
C VAL A 112 -6.44 -2.59 3.86
N GLU A 113 -6.45 -2.51 5.18
CA GLU A 113 -6.92 -3.56 6.06
C GLU A 113 -8.20 -3.13 6.75
N GLU A 114 -9.12 -4.06 6.90
CA GLU A 114 -10.26 -3.85 7.79
C GLU A 114 -9.81 -4.08 9.22
N THR A 115 -10.24 -3.20 10.12
CA THR A 115 -9.96 -3.31 11.54
C THR A 115 -11.22 -3.07 12.34
N VAL A 116 -11.26 -3.57 13.57
CA VAL A 116 -12.35 -3.31 14.50
C VAL A 116 -11.88 -2.28 15.50
N LEU A 117 -12.56 -1.13 15.53
CA LEU A 117 -12.27 -0.08 16.48
C LEU A 117 -13.13 -0.27 17.73
N PRO A 118 -12.53 -0.21 18.93
CA PRO A 118 -13.29 -0.19 20.17
C PRO A 118 -14.22 1.02 20.15
N GLY A 119 -15.43 0.85 20.70
CA GLY A 119 -16.45 1.90 20.74
C GLY A 119 -15.94 3.15 21.46
N ALA A 120 -15.42 4.10 20.69
CA ALA A 120 -14.89 5.35 21.22
C ALA A 120 -16.07 6.30 21.52
N GLY A 121 -16.60 6.26 22.74
CA GLY A 121 -17.48 7.32 23.26
C GLY A 121 -18.41 6.93 24.41
N ARG A 122 -18.88 7.93 25.16
CA ARG A 122 -19.97 7.84 26.15
C ARG A 122 -21.29 8.27 25.51
N GLY A 123 -22.39 7.60 25.87
CA GLY A 123 -23.77 7.91 25.43
C GLY A 123 -24.47 6.73 24.76
N ALA A 124 -25.71 6.91 24.30
CA ALA A 124 -26.53 5.87 23.67
C ALA A 124 -25.95 5.29 22.36
N LEU A 125 -24.88 5.89 21.83
CA LEU A 125 -24.12 5.46 20.63
C LEU A 125 -22.79 4.76 20.96
N ALA A 126 -22.56 4.43 22.24
CA ALA A 126 -21.37 3.75 22.76
C ALA A 126 -21.39 2.22 22.58
N GLN A 127 -22.48 1.66 22.05
CA GLN A 127 -22.64 0.21 21.94
C GLN A 127 -22.23 -0.27 20.54
N GLY A 128 -21.06 -0.91 20.46
CA GLY A 128 -20.68 -1.72 19.31
C GLY A 128 -19.23 -1.53 18.84
N SER A 129 -18.68 -2.60 18.29
CA SER A 129 -17.51 -2.56 17.42
C SER A 129 -17.81 -1.68 16.20
N ARG A 130 -16.95 -0.71 15.90
CA ARG A 130 -17.03 0.04 14.64
C ARG A 130 -16.06 -0.54 13.63
N ARG A 131 -16.49 -0.69 12.38
CA ARG A 131 -15.59 -1.08 11.30
C ARG A 131 -14.68 0.10 10.97
N GLY A 132 -13.39 -0.13 11.01
CA GLY A 132 -12.36 0.81 10.61
C GLY A 132 -11.61 0.30 9.40
N LEU A 133 -10.92 1.23 8.73
CA LEU A 133 -9.95 0.93 7.70
C LEU A 133 -8.58 1.44 8.17
N PHE A 134 -7.60 0.54 8.14
CA PHE A 134 -6.21 0.88 8.31
C PHE A 134 -5.55 0.98 6.94
N ILE A 135 -5.18 2.21 6.55
CA ILE A 135 -4.76 2.53 5.19
C ILE A 135 -3.29 2.93 5.24
N SER A 136 -2.46 2.30 4.41
CA SER A 136 -1.07 2.68 4.18
C SER A 136 -0.87 3.00 2.70
N VAL A 137 -0.37 4.19 2.39
CA VAL A 137 0.00 4.59 1.02
C VAL A 137 1.49 4.89 0.99
N TYR A 138 2.18 4.44 -0.06
CA TYR A 138 3.61 4.60 -0.21
C TYR A 138 3.91 5.45 -1.44
N GLY A 139 4.83 6.40 -1.29
CA GLY A 139 5.23 7.31 -2.37
C GLY A 139 6.74 7.48 -2.41
N LEU A 140 7.29 7.44 -3.61
CA LEU A 140 8.62 7.96 -3.92
C LEU A 140 8.56 9.49 -4.07
N PRO A 141 9.70 10.21 -4.08
CA PRO A 141 9.70 11.67 -4.14
C PRO A 141 8.97 12.25 -5.36
N GLU A 142 8.96 11.52 -6.47
CA GLU A 142 8.33 11.90 -7.75
C GLU A 142 6.89 11.40 -7.89
N ASP A 143 6.35 10.70 -6.89
CA ASP A 143 4.97 10.23 -6.90
C ASP A 143 4.00 11.30 -6.43
N ASP A 144 2.84 11.35 -7.07
CA ASP A 144 1.74 12.22 -6.66
C ASP A 144 0.96 11.58 -5.50
N MET A 145 1.57 11.62 -4.31
CA MET A 145 0.89 11.24 -3.07
C MET A 145 -0.32 12.11 -2.76
N THR A 146 -0.33 13.36 -3.22
CA THR A 146 -1.45 14.29 -3.00
C THR A 146 -2.72 13.79 -3.68
N LEU A 147 -2.61 13.11 -4.81
CA LEU A 147 -3.75 12.48 -5.47
C LEU A 147 -4.34 11.33 -4.63
N ALA A 148 -3.51 10.48 -4.02
CA ALA A 148 -3.98 9.42 -3.12
C ALA A 148 -4.68 10.02 -1.89
N GLU A 149 -4.12 11.09 -1.32
CA GLU A 149 -4.73 11.82 -0.21
C GLU A 149 -6.06 12.46 -0.60
N SER A 150 -6.17 12.99 -1.82
CA SER A 150 -7.40 13.59 -2.35
C SER A 150 -8.50 12.56 -2.54
N VAL A 151 -8.16 11.33 -2.97
CA VAL A 151 -9.10 10.21 -3.03
C VAL A 151 -9.65 9.91 -1.62
N LEU A 152 -8.79 9.82 -0.61
CA LEU A 152 -9.20 9.61 0.79
C LEU A 152 -10.04 10.77 1.33
N ALA A 153 -9.65 12.00 1.04
CA ALA A 153 -10.41 13.20 1.41
C ALA A 153 -11.79 13.23 0.75
N GLY A 154 -11.95 12.67 -0.45
CA GLY A 154 -13.24 12.51 -1.12
C GLY A 154 -14.20 11.62 -0.31
N TYR A 155 -13.74 10.47 0.18
CA TYR A 155 -14.55 9.63 1.08
C TYR A 155 -14.96 10.37 2.35
N ALA A 156 -14.04 11.14 2.94
CA ALA A 156 -14.33 11.92 4.13
C ALA A 156 -15.33 13.06 3.88
N GLY A 157 -15.17 13.79 2.77
CA GLY A 157 -16.07 14.86 2.37
C GLY A 157 -17.50 14.39 2.07
N LEU A 158 -17.67 13.14 1.63
CA LEU A 158 -18.97 12.49 1.46
C LEU A 158 -19.56 11.94 2.77
N GLY A 159 -18.85 12.04 3.88
CA GLY A 159 -19.25 11.45 5.16
C GLY A 159 -19.23 9.91 5.18
N ALA A 160 -18.52 9.28 4.23
CA ALA A 160 -18.37 7.83 4.16
C ALA A 160 -17.31 7.30 5.15
N LEU A 161 -16.27 8.11 5.38
CA LEU A 161 -15.19 7.83 6.33
C LEU A 161 -15.01 9.03 7.28
N THR A 162 -14.66 8.73 8.53
CA THR A 162 -14.11 9.74 9.45
C THR A 162 -12.68 9.37 9.78
N VAL A 163 -11.73 10.24 9.45
CA VAL A 163 -10.32 10.05 9.79
C VAL A 163 -10.15 10.22 11.31
N VAL A 164 -9.64 9.19 11.97
CA VAL A 164 -9.34 9.18 13.41
C VAL A 164 -7.90 9.57 13.65
N GLU A 165 -6.98 8.98 12.89
CA GLU A 165 -5.56 9.22 13.03
C GLU A 165 -4.91 9.29 11.65
N ARG A 166 -3.92 10.18 11.53
CA ARG A 166 -3.12 10.33 10.33
C ARG A 166 -1.70 10.69 10.71
N PHE A 167 -0.74 9.95 10.15
CA PHE A 167 0.67 10.31 10.27
C PHE A 167 1.44 9.90 9.01
N SER A 168 2.62 10.49 8.82
CA SER A 168 3.52 10.09 7.75
C SER A 168 4.94 9.91 8.28
N ARG A 169 5.66 8.95 7.71
CA ARG A 169 7.06 8.67 8.04
C ARG A 169 7.85 8.32 6.79
N TRP A 170 9.16 8.49 6.84
CA TRP A 170 10.08 7.91 5.86
C TRP A 170 10.38 6.47 6.25
N LEU A 171 10.35 5.55 5.29
CA LEU A 171 10.73 4.17 5.51
C LEU A 171 12.26 4.04 5.59
N PRO A 172 12.76 3.13 6.43
CA PRO A 172 14.18 2.84 6.46
C PRO A 172 14.61 2.20 5.13
N ASP A 173 15.85 2.47 4.76
CA ASP A 173 16.49 1.78 3.63
C ASP A 173 16.71 0.32 4.01
N LYS A 174 16.25 -0.64 3.19
CA LYS A 174 16.39 -2.08 3.48
C LYS A 174 17.84 -2.58 3.39
N ALA A 175 18.80 -1.73 3.01
CA ALA A 175 20.23 -1.99 3.13
C ALA A 175 20.72 -2.32 4.56
N SER A 176 19.83 -2.30 5.56
CA SER A 176 20.13 -2.54 6.97
C SER A 176 19.36 -3.72 7.58
N HIS A 177 19.02 -4.76 6.81
CA HIS A 177 18.67 -6.04 7.45
C HIS A 177 19.95 -6.77 7.82
N PRO A 178 20.32 -6.89 9.11
CA PRO A 178 21.37 -7.83 9.50
C PRO A 178 20.86 -9.22 9.11
N THR A 179 21.58 -9.88 8.22
CA THR A 179 21.44 -11.32 8.00
C THR A 179 21.59 -11.96 9.37
N VAL A 180 20.49 -12.41 9.96
CA VAL A 180 20.56 -13.22 11.17
C VAL A 180 21.19 -14.53 10.73
N SER A 181 22.50 -14.62 10.88
CA SER A 181 23.27 -15.84 10.75
C SER A 181 22.72 -16.81 11.77
N VAL A 182 21.82 -17.71 11.34
CA VAL A 182 21.46 -18.87 12.14
C VAL A 182 22.76 -19.65 12.35
N PRO A 183 23.27 -19.81 13.59
CA PRO A 183 24.45 -20.62 13.79
C PRO A 183 24.11 -22.04 13.38
N ALA A 184 24.89 -22.58 12.43
CA ALA A 184 24.84 -23.97 12.03
C ALA A 184 25.02 -24.83 13.29
N ARG A 185 23.92 -25.35 13.83
CA ARG A 185 23.95 -26.29 14.95
C ARG A 185 24.60 -27.56 14.43
N ALA A 186 25.85 -27.79 14.86
CA ALA A 186 26.60 -28.98 14.56
C ALA A 186 25.82 -30.22 15.02
N ALA A 187 25.19 -30.91 14.07
CA ALA A 187 24.69 -32.25 14.27
C ALA A 187 25.86 -33.23 14.24
N ARG A 188 26.59 -33.33 15.37
CA ARG A 188 27.33 -34.54 15.71
C ARG A 188 26.36 -35.48 16.42
N THR A 189 25.66 -36.30 15.64
CA THR A 189 25.05 -37.52 16.15
C THR A 189 26.15 -38.55 16.34
N ASP A 190 26.50 -38.80 17.59
CA ASP A 190 27.36 -39.90 18.03
C ASP A 190 26.53 -41.19 18.07
N PRO A 191 26.83 -42.22 17.27
CA PRO A 191 26.06 -43.45 17.24
C PRO A 191 26.65 -44.46 18.23
N ARG A 192 26.44 -44.27 19.54
CA ARG A 192 26.67 -45.30 20.57
C ARG A 192 26.20 -44.85 21.96
N ALA A 193 24.90 -44.92 22.22
CA ALA A 193 24.36 -44.95 23.58
C ALA A 193 22.88 -45.36 23.61
N VAL A 194 22.56 -46.62 23.27
CA VAL A 194 21.49 -47.36 23.96
C VAL A 194 21.89 -48.84 23.95
N ALA A 195 22.34 -49.30 25.11
CA ALA A 195 22.31 -50.70 25.54
C ALA A 195 21.51 -50.72 26.84
#